data_AF-A0A2C6BIF0-F1
#
_entry.id   AF-A0A2C6BIF0-F1
#
_cell.length_a   1.000
_cell.length_b   1.000
_cell.length_c   1.000
_cell.angle_alpha   90.00
_cell.angle_beta   90.00
_cell.angle_gamma   90.00
#
_symmetry.space_group_name_H-M   'P 1'
#
loop_
_entity.id
_entity.type
_entity.pdbx_description
1 polymer ?
#
loop_
_entity_poly.entity_id
_entity_poly.type
_entity_poly.pdbx_seq_one_letter_code
_entity_poly.pdbx_strand_id
1 'polypeptide(L)'
;MVNNKYFCYFVEGDNEKKIVNELKGKYLESGVINKFNILQETISNHILRKFSRQKKNISIIVYDYDVFEKIGINIEKLEKKLKENIKILSSISQIVIIEQNKNLEDELKRATSVKEIREILNSKSNKDWKRDMLNTINLLEKLEKKNFQISKFWINNSQILKLANNSYIIRINI
;
A
#
# COMPACT_ATOMS: atom_id res chain seq x y z
N MET A 1 13.14 -5.32 22.91
CA MET A 1 14.12 -5.24 21.80
C MET A 1 13.56 -4.31 20.74
N VAL A 2 14.19 -3.16 20.50
CA VAL A 2 13.75 -2.24 19.43
C VAL A 2 14.06 -2.94 18.10
N ASN A 3 13.02 -3.31 17.35
CA ASN A 3 13.16 -3.94 16.05
C ASN A 3 13.80 -2.91 15.12
N ASN A 4 15.11 -3.02 14.90
CA ASN A 4 15.93 -2.02 14.20
C ASN A 4 15.74 -2.10 12.66
N LYS A 5 14.50 -2.38 12.23
CA LYS A 5 14.11 -2.50 10.83
C LYS A 5 13.58 -1.15 10.37
N TYR A 6 14.01 -0.76 9.17
CA TYR A 6 13.57 0.48 8.55
C TYR A 6 12.56 0.16 7.45
N PHE A 7 11.30 0.55 7.67
CA PHE A 7 10.20 0.30 6.75
C PHE A 7 10.05 1.47 5.76
N CYS A 8 9.94 1.13 4.48
CA CYS A 8 9.73 2.07 3.39
C CYS A 8 8.53 1.67 2.56
N TYR A 9 7.49 2.49 2.57
CA TYR A 9 6.30 2.30 1.77
C TYR A 9 6.43 3.04 0.44
N PHE A 10 6.26 2.32 -0.67
CA PHE A 10 6.10 2.86 -2.01
C PHE A 10 4.64 2.68 -2.41
N VAL A 11 3.94 3.80 -2.57
CA VAL A 11 2.49 3.83 -2.83
C VAL A 11 2.21 4.70 -4.06
N GLU A 12 1.16 4.38 -4.81
CA GLU A 12 0.87 5.07 -6.06
C GLU A 12 0.36 6.51 -5.86
N GLY A 13 -0.53 6.72 -4.89
CA GLY A 13 -1.28 7.95 -4.74
C GLY A 13 -1.26 8.57 -3.34
N ASP A 14 -1.91 9.73 -3.24
CA ASP A 14 -2.07 10.42 -1.96
C ASP A 14 -3.05 9.70 -1.02
N ASN A 15 -3.97 8.91 -1.59
CA ASN A 15 -4.95 8.15 -0.84
C ASN A 15 -4.29 7.01 -0.05
N GLU A 16 -3.49 6.18 -0.70
CA GLU A 16 -2.74 5.10 -0.07
C GLU A 16 -1.75 5.68 0.95
N LYS A 17 -1.10 6.79 0.61
CA LYS A 17 -0.21 7.51 1.53
C LYS A 17 -0.95 7.93 2.80
N LYS A 18 -2.16 8.50 2.68
CA LYS A 18 -2.98 8.89 3.82
C LYS A 18 -3.36 7.67 4.65
N ILE A 19 -3.81 6.58 4.05
CA ILE A 19 -4.15 5.34 4.79
C ILE A 19 -2.94 4.76 5.53
N VAL A 20 -1.78 4.62 4.89
CA VAL A 20 -0.57 4.15 5.57
C VAL A 20 -0.20 5.07 6.74
N ASN A 21 -0.32 6.38 6.55
CA ASN A 21 0.01 7.34 7.59
C ASN A 21 -0.93 7.26 8.81
N GLU A 22 -2.18 6.88 8.62
CA GLU A 22 -3.18 6.72 9.70
C GLU A 22 -3.04 5.36 10.41
N LEU A 23 -2.66 4.31 9.67
CA LEU A 23 -2.51 2.96 10.23
C LEU A 23 -1.16 2.71 10.89
N LYS A 24 -0.10 3.43 10.48
CA LYS A 24 1.25 3.22 11.01
C LYS A 24 1.34 3.57 12.51
N GLY A 25 2.10 2.78 13.25
CA GLY A 25 2.27 2.92 14.70
C GLY A 25 1.18 2.23 15.54
N LYS A 26 0.00 1.97 14.97
CA LYS A 26 -1.06 1.18 15.63
C LYS A 26 -1.23 -0.20 15.00
N TYR A 27 -1.42 -0.25 13.70
CA TYR A 27 -1.70 -1.47 12.94
C TYR A 27 -0.57 -1.88 12.00
N LEU A 28 0.15 -0.88 11.46
CA LEU A 28 1.29 -1.08 10.56
C LEU A 28 2.59 -0.60 11.20
N GLU A 29 3.69 -1.24 10.85
CA GLU A 29 5.03 -0.84 11.26
C GLU A 29 5.34 0.59 10.81
N SER A 30 5.93 1.38 11.71
CA SER A 30 6.24 2.78 11.40
C SER A 30 7.36 2.90 10.36
N GLY A 31 7.23 3.84 9.43
CA GLY A 31 8.17 3.98 8.32
C GLY A 31 7.97 5.24 7.47
N VAL A 32 8.87 5.40 6.50
CA VAL A 32 8.81 6.49 5.51
C VAL A 32 7.91 6.08 4.35
N ILE A 33 7.11 7.02 3.86
CA ILE A 33 6.15 6.80 2.77
C ILE A 33 6.58 7.65 1.57
N ASN A 34 6.79 7.00 0.44
CA ASN A 34 7.14 7.61 -0.84
C ASN A 34 5.98 7.40 -1.81
N LYS A 35 5.41 8.50 -2.29
CA LYS A 35 4.48 8.46 -3.41
C LYS A 35 5.28 8.26 -4.69
N PHE A 36 5.09 7.13 -5.34
CA PHE A 36 5.87 6.70 -6.50
C PHE A 36 5.10 5.58 -7.22
N ASN A 37 4.70 5.80 -8.48
CA ASN A 37 4.01 4.77 -9.23
C ASN A 37 5.03 3.73 -9.73
N ILE A 38 5.13 2.61 -9.00
CA ILE A 38 6.08 1.53 -9.27
C ILE A 38 5.93 0.87 -10.65
N LEU A 39 4.74 0.98 -11.25
CA LEU A 39 4.41 0.39 -12.55
C LEU A 39 4.80 1.29 -13.72
N GLN A 40 5.03 2.59 -13.49
CA GLN A 40 5.27 3.57 -14.55
C GLN A 40 6.62 4.29 -14.41
N GLU A 41 7.10 4.48 -13.19
CA GLU A 41 8.32 5.24 -12.89
C GLU A 41 9.52 4.31 -12.61
N THR A 42 10.76 4.82 -12.69
CA THR A 42 11.97 4.06 -12.30
C THR A 42 12.50 4.57 -10.96
N ILE A 43 12.85 3.65 -10.06
CA ILE A 43 13.43 4.02 -8.77
C ILE A 43 14.76 4.74 -8.98
N SER A 44 14.84 5.97 -8.50
CA SER A 44 16.03 6.79 -8.65
C SER A 44 17.12 6.42 -7.65
N ASN A 45 18.38 6.63 -8.04
CA ASN A 45 19.54 6.50 -7.14
C ASN A 45 19.43 7.38 -5.88
N HIS A 46 18.71 8.51 -5.96
CA HIS A 46 18.50 9.38 -4.80
C HIS A 46 17.63 8.72 -3.72
N ILE A 47 16.55 8.02 -4.13
CA ILE A 47 15.72 7.22 -3.23
C ILE A 47 16.62 6.18 -2.56
N LEU A 48 17.35 5.38 -3.34
CA LEU A 48 18.25 4.31 -2.83
C LEU A 48 19.27 4.81 -1.80
N ARG A 49 19.90 5.97 -2.02
CA ARG A 49 20.89 6.54 -1.09
C ARG A 49 20.32 6.89 0.28
N LYS A 50 19.03 7.22 0.38
CA LYS A 50 18.38 7.46 1.69
C LYS A 50 18.17 6.14 2.45
N PHE A 51 17.91 5.04 1.75
CA PHE A 51 17.66 3.71 2.33
C PHE A 51 18.96 2.97 2.70
N SER A 52 20.01 3.07 1.89
CA SER A 52 21.23 2.26 2.05
C SER A 52 22.01 2.51 3.36
N ARG A 53 21.72 3.58 4.08
CA ARG A 53 22.36 3.91 5.37
C ARG A 53 21.84 3.08 6.55
N GLN A 54 20.76 2.32 6.36
CA GLN A 54 20.11 1.54 7.42
C GLN A 54 20.42 0.04 7.27
N LYS A 55 20.69 -0.64 8.39
CA LYS A 55 21.23 -2.02 8.39
C LYS A 55 20.20 -3.11 8.00
N LYS A 56 18.89 -2.83 8.11
CA LYS A 56 17.81 -3.80 7.83
C LYS A 56 16.60 -3.10 7.20
N ASN A 57 16.64 -2.92 5.88
CA ASN A 57 15.56 -2.25 5.15
C ASN A 57 14.48 -3.24 4.71
N ILE A 58 13.21 -2.83 4.86
CA ILE A 58 12.06 -3.48 4.24
C ILE A 58 11.42 -2.48 3.29
N SER A 59 11.34 -2.82 2.01
CA SER A 59 10.59 -2.07 1.02
C SER A 59 9.23 -2.72 0.81
N ILE A 60 8.17 -1.95 1.05
CA ILE A 60 6.78 -2.33 0.90
C ILE A 60 6.29 -1.67 -0.36
N ILE A 61 5.94 -2.48 -1.36
CA ILE A 61 5.42 -2.00 -2.63
C ILE A 61 3.91 -2.27 -2.62
N VAL A 62 3.11 -1.22 -2.77
CA VAL A 62 1.66 -1.30 -2.86
C VAL A 62 1.25 -0.78 -4.24
N TYR A 63 0.49 -1.59 -4.99
CA TYR A 63 -0.03 -1.19 -6.30
C TYR A 63 -1.44 -1.75 -6.55
N ASP A 64 -2.18 -1.04 -7.41
CA ASP A 64 -3.55 -1.38 -7.78
C ASP A 64 -3.56 -2.43 -8.90
N TYR A 65 -4.40 -3.46 -8.75
CA TYR A 65 -4.59 -4.47 -9.80
C TYR A 65 -5.42 -3.94 -10.97
N ASP A 66 -6.29 -2.93 -10.74
CA ASP A 66 -7.19 -2.39 -11.78
C ASP A 66 -6.44 -1.84 -13.01
N VAL A 67 -5.17 -1.49 -12.85
CA VAL A 67 -4.33 -0.97 -13.93
C VAL A 67 -4.11 -2.04 -15.00
N PHE A 68 -4.05 -3.31 -14.61
CA PHE A 68 -3.86 -4.43 -15.54
C PHE A 68 -5.15 -4.82 -16.28
N GLU A 69 -6.32 -4.38 -15.80
CA GLU A 69 -7.62 -4.64 -16.42
C GLU A 69 -8.02 -3.57 -17.46
N LYS A 70 -7.26 -2.46 -17.54
CA LYS A 70 -7.58 -1.34 -18.45
C LYS A 70 -7.34 -1.71 -19.91
N ILE A 71 -8.36 -1.48 -20.75
CA ILE A 71 -8.27 -1.69 -22.20
C ILE A 71 -7.15 -0.84 -22.80
N GLY A 72 -6.33 -1.45 -23.67
CA GLY A 72 -5.23 -0.77 -24.36
C GLY A 72 -3.94 -0.66 -23.56
N ILE A 73 -3.89 -1.19 -22.32
CA ILE A 73 -2.65 -1.26 -21.55
C ILE A 73 -1.77 -2.42 -22.00
N ASN A 74 -0.49 -2.13 -22.17
CA ASN A 74 0.53 -3.15 -22.41
C ASN A 74 0.97 -3.76 -21.06
N ILE A 75 0.36 -4.90 -20.72
CA ILE A 75 0.62 -5.63 -19.47
C ILE A 75 2.11 -6.02 -19.36
N GLU A 76 2.72 -6.52 -20.43
CA GLU A 76 4.14 -6.92 -20.44
C GLU A 76 5.07 -5.75 -20.07
N LYS A 77 4.76 -4.54 -20.54
CA LYS A 77 5.52 -3.34 -20.21
C LYS A 77 5.42 -3.00 -18.72
N LEU A 78 4.22 -3.07 -18.13
CA LEU A 78 4.02 -2.82 -16.70
C LEU A 78 4.69 -3.88 -15.84
N GLU A 79 4.57 -5.15 -16.22
CA GLU A 79 5.26 -6.25 -15.55
C GLU A 79 6.77 -6.09 -15.58
N LYS A 80 7.32 -5.76 -16.75
CA LYS A 80 8.76 -5.53 -16.91
C LYS A 80 9.22 -4.40 -16.01
N LYS A 81 8.48 -3.30 -15.95
CA LYS A 81 8.79 -2.15 -15.09
C LYS A 81 8.75 -2.52 -13.61
N LEU A 82 7.72 -3.26 -13.18
CA LEU A 82 7.60 -3.76 -11.82
C LEU A 82 8.80 -4.64 -11.44
N LYS A 83 9.14 -5.60 -12.30
CA LYS A 83 10.29 -6.52 -12.10
C LYS A 83 11.62 -5.76 -12.04
N GLU A 84 11.82 -4.75 -12.89
CA GLU A 84 13.00 -3.88 -12.87
C GLU A 84 13.14 -3.15 -11.54
N ASN A 85 12.07 -2.51 -11.06
CA ASN A 85 12.09 -1.79 -9.79
C ASN A 85 12.28 -2.71 -8.58
N ILE A 86 11.65 -3.90 -8.59
CA ILE A 86 11.85 -4.92 -7.55
C ILE A 86 13.31 -5.36 -7.51
N LYS A 87 13.94 -5.60 -8.66
CA LYS A 87 15.36 -5.99 -8.74
C LYS A 87 16.27 -4.92 -8.15
N ILE A 88 15.96 -3.65 -8.41
CA ILE A 88 16.72 -2.53 -7.83
C ILE A 88 16.59 -2.53 -6.30
N LEU A 89 15.37 -2.60 -5.77
CA LEU A 89 15.13 -2.56 -4.32
C LEU A 89 15.65 -3.80 -3.60
N SER A 90 15.57 -4.98 -4.22
CA SER A 90 15.98 -6.25 -3.58
C SER A 90 17.48 -6.31 -3.32
N SER A 91 18.28 -5.52 -4.05
CA SER A 91 19.72 -5.39 -3.79
C SER A 91 20.06 -4.69 -2.47
N ILE A 92 19.10 -3.94 -1.87
CA ILE A 92 19.34 -3.13 -0.68
C ILE A 92 18.32 -3.37 0.45
N SER A 93 17.27 -4.18 0.20
CA SER A 93 16.16 -4.36 1.14
C SER A 93 15.42 -5.68 0.89
N GLN A 94 14.78 -6.19 1.94
CA GLN A 94 13.76 -7.22 1.79
C GLN A 94 12.51 -6.61 1.15
N ILE A 95 11.90 -7.30 0.19
CA ILE A 95 10.71 -6.81 -0.53
C ILE A 95 9.45 -7.46 0.04
N VAL A 96 8.45 -6.62 0.34
CA VAL A 96 7.07 -7.01 0.60
C VAL A 96 6.22 -6.43 -0.50
N ILE A 97 5.48 -7.29 -1.19
CA ILE A 97 4.61 -6.88 -2.30
C ILE A 97 3.16 -7.02 -1.86
N ILE A 98 2.40 -5.96 -2.08
CA ILE A 98 0.98 -5.87 -1.77
C ILE A 98 0.28 -5.47 -3.07
N GLU A 99 -0.26 -6.47 -3.76
CA GLU A 99 -1.18 -6.26 -4.86
C GLU A 99 -2.58 -6.06 -4.28
N GLN A 100 -3.20 -4.91 -4.54
CA GLN A 100 -4.53 -4.60 -4.01
C GLN A 100 -5.62 -5.33 -4.79
N ASN A 101 -6.70 -5.71 -4.10
CA ASN A 101 -7.91 -6.21 -4.74
C ASN A 101 -8.58 -5.11 -5.57
N LYS A 102 -8.26 -5.01 -6.87
CA LYS A 102 -8.62 -3.90 -7.75
C LYS A 102 -8.02 -2.56 -7.33
N ASN A 103 -8.44 -2.00 -6.19
CA ASN A 103 -8.05 -0.69 -5.68
C ASN A 103 -8.12 -0.61 -4.14
N LEU A 104 -7.77 0.55 -3.58
CA LEU A 104 -7.87 0.84 -2.15
C LEU A 104 -9.29 0.80 -1.59
N GLU A 105 -10.31 1.25 -2.33
CA GLU A 105 -11.68 1.23 -1.85
C GLU A 105 -12.18 -0.19 -1.58
N ASP A 106 -11.90 -1.10 -2.51
CA ASP A 106 -12.28 -2.51 -2.42
C ASP A 106 -11.57 -3.21 -1.25
N GLU A 107 -10.30 -2.86 -1.01
CA GLU A 107 -9.54 -3.31 0.16
C GLU A 107 -10.17 -2.84 1.49
N LEU A 108 -10.58 -1.56 1.57
CA LEU A 108 -11.18 -1.01 2.77
C LEU A 108 -12.59 -1.56 3.03
N LYS A 109 -13.40 -1.75 1.98
CA LYS A 109 -14.71 -2.42 2.11
C LYS A 109 -14.54 -3.84 2.65
N ARG A 110 -13.56 -4.60 2.13
CA ARG A 110 -13.26 -5.95 2.63
C ARG A 110 -12.83 -5.95 4.11
N ALA A 111 -12.06 -4.94 4.49
CA ALA A 111 -11.52 -4.81 5.84
C ALA A 111 -12.47 -4.13 6.84
N THR A 112 -13.68 -3.72 6.45
CA THR A 112 -14.66 -3.08 7.33
C THR A 112 -16.02 -3.76 7.20
N SER A 113 -17.01 -3.32 7.98
CA SER A 113 -18.38 -3.85 7.91
C SER A 113 -19.29 -3.13 6.89
N VAL A 114 -18.74 -2.22 6.09
CA VAL A 114 -19.55 -1.39 5.16
C VAL A 114 -19.79 -2.11 3.83
N LYS A 115 -20.89 -1.78 3.17
CA LYS A 115 -21.16 -2.25 1.80
C LYS A 115 -20.58 -1.28 0.76
N GLU A 116 -20.72 0.02 1.02
CA GLU A 116 -20.23 1.07 0.15
C GLU A 116 -19.13 1.90 0.84
N ILE A 117 -18.12 2.31 0.08
CA ILE A 117 -16.97 3.03 0.63
C ILE A 117 -17.35 4.37 1.26
N ARG A 118 -18.36 5.05 0.69
CA ARG A 118 -18.86 6.32 1.21
C ARG A 118 -19.33 6.22 2.66
N GLU A 119 -19.79 5.06 3.11
CA GLU A 119 -20.31 4.85 4.47
C GLU A 119 -19.23 4.99 5.55
N ILE A 120 -17.95 4.80 5.21
CA ILE A 120 -16.84 4.99 6.16
C ILE A 120 -16.79 6.43 6.65
N LEU A 121 -16.99 7.39 5.75
CA LEU A 121 -16.89 8.82 6.02
C LEU A 121 -18.23 9.55 6.02
N ASN A 122 -19.31 8.82 5.74
CA ASN A 122 -20.63 9.38 5.40
C ASN A 122 -20.56 10.38 4.23
N SER A 123 -19.74 10.08 3.23
CA SER A 123 -19.59 10.89 2.02
C SER A 123 -20.87 10.91 1.21
N LYS A 124 -21.07 11.99 0.44
CA LYS A 124 -22.24 12.15 -0.43
C LYS A 124 -22.38 11.02 -1.46
N SER A 125 -21.25 10.61 -2.05
CA SER A 125 -21.19 9.52 -3.03
C SER A 125 -19.86 8.77 -2.94
N ASN A 126 -19.78 7.60 -3.59
CA ASN A 126 -18.52 6.87 -3.72
C ASN A 126 -17.44 7.68 -4.48
N LYS A 127 -17.86 8.59 -5.39
CA LYS A 127 -16.93 9.45 -6.14
C LYS A 127 -16.32 10.55 -5.26
N ASP A 128 -17.09 11.07 -4.31
CA ASP A 128 -16.63 12.11 -3.39
C ASP A 128 -15.69 11.56 -2.30
N TRP A 129 -15.76 10.25 -2.04
CA TRP A 129 -15.06 9.62 -0.92
C TRP A 129 -13.54 9.88 -0.92
N LYS A 130 -12.87 9.79 -2.09
CA LYS A 130 -11.41 10.02 -2.17
C LYS A 130 -11.03 11.41 -1.66
N ARG A 131 -11.78 12.44 -2.08
CA ARG A 131 -11.56 13.83 -1.63
C ARG A 131 -11.83 13.95 -0.13
N ASP A 132 -12.94 13.40 0.34
CA ASP A 132 -13.35 13.51 1.74
C ASP A 132 -12.35 12.77 2.67
N MET A 133 -11.76 11.67 2.20
CA MET A 133 -10.73 10.91 2.91
C MET A 133 -9.46 11.73 3.11
N LEU A 134 -8.98 12.41 2.06
CA LEU A 134 -7.79 13.25 2.14
C LEU A 134 -7.96 14.41 3.14
N ASN A 135 -9.19 14.94 3.24
CA ASN A 135 -9.52 16.04 4.15
C ASN A 135 -9.89 15.58 5.58
N THR A 136 -10.05 14.28 5.81
CA THR A 136 -10.43 13.76 7.13
C THR A 136 -9.24 13.71 8.08
N ILE A 137 -9.39 14.32 9.26
CA ILE A 137 -8.34 14.35 10.30
C ILE A 137 -8.33 13.05 11.11
N ASN A 138 -9.50 12.51 11.49
CA ASN A 138 -9.63 11.33 12.36
C ASN A 138 -10.02 10.06 11.56
N LEU A 139 -9.29 9.77 10.49
CA LEU A 139 -9.65 8.68 9.57
C LEU A 139 -9.59 7.32 10.27
N LEU A 140 -8.57 7.08 11.07
CA LEU A 140 -8.42 5.85 11.85
C LEU A 140 -9.62 5.57 12.76
N GLU A 141 -10.07 6.56 13.51
CA GLU A 141 -11.23 6.44 14.41
C GLU A 141 -12.51 6.10 13.63
N LYS A 142 -12.71 6.72 12.46
CA LYS A 142 -13.86 6.42 11.60
C LYS A 142 -13.80 4.99 11.03
N LEU A 143 -12.62 4.52 10.65
CA LEU A 143 -12.41 3.13 10.22
C LEU A 143 -12.76 2.15 11.35
N GLU A 144 -12.26 2.42 12.56
CA GLU A 144 -12.52 1.57 13.75
C GLU A 144 -14.01 1.53 14.12
N LYS A 145 -14.72 2.67 14.02
CA LYS A 145 -16.19 2.72 14.19
C LYS A 145 -16.95 1.87 13.17
N LYS A 146 -16.32 1.51 12.04
CA LYS A 146 -16.84 0.60 11.03
C LYS A 146 -16.23 -0.79 11.13
N ASN A 147 -15.77 -1.18 12.32
CA ASN A 147 -15.18 -2.48 12.62
C ASN A 147 -14.02 -2.84 11.70
N PHE A 148 -13.08 -1.90 11.49
CA PHE A 148 -11.89 -2.16 10.70
C PHE A 148 -11.08 -3.34 11.25
N GLN A 149 -10.74 -4.28 10.38
CA GLN A 149 -10.00 -5.50 10.67
C GLN A 149 -8.73 -5.55 9.83
N ILE A 150 -7.60 -5.20 10.46
CA ILE A 150 -6.27 -5.27 9.82
C ILE A 150 -5.97 -6.68 9.28
N SER A 151 -6.51 -7.72 9.92
CA SER A 151 -6.39 -9.11 9.49
C SER A 151 -6.90 -9.35 8.06
N LYS A 152 -7.87 -8.54 7.59
CA LYS A 152 -8.51 -8.63 6.26
C LYS A 152 -8.00 -7.62 5.23
N PHE A 153 -7.23 -6.63 5.67
CA PHE A 153 -6.68 -5.59 4.79
C PHE A 153 -5.40 -6.09 4.11
N TRP A 154 -5.22 -5.87 2.82
CA TRP A 154 -3.99 -6.19 2.07
C TRP A 154 -3.52 -7.64 2.15
N ILE A 155 -4.45 -8.60 2.12
CA ILE A 155 -4.15 -10.05 2.21
C ILE A 155 -4.03 -10.74 0.85
N ASN A 156 -4.15 -10.01 -0.26
CA ASN A 156 -4.15 -10.60 -1.59
C ASN A 156 -2.77 -11.07 -2.03
N ASN A 157 -2.70 -12.30 -2.55
CA ASN A 157 -1.54 -12.79 -3.30
C ASN A 157 -1.38 -11.98 -4.58
N SER A 158 -0.14 -11.78 -5.02
CA SER A 158 0.10 -11.13 -6.31
C SER A 158 -0.19 -12.11 -7.43
N GLN A 159 -1.19 -11.80 -8.25
CA GLN A 159 -1.54 -12.55 -9.46
C GLN A 159 -0.49 -12.31 -10.55
N ILE A 160 -0.03 -11.07 -10.68
CA ILE A 160 0.94 -10.66 -11.72
C ILE A 160 2.29 -11.34 -11.51
N LEU A 161 2.78 -11.35 -10.27
CA LEU A 161 4.08 -11.96 -9.96
C LEU A 161 3.97 -13.42 -9.54
N LYS A 162 2.74 -13.94 -9.35
CA LYS A 162 2.47 -15.28 -8.80
C LYS A 162 3.18 -15.50 -7.46
N LEU A 163 3.15 -14.48 -6.61
CA LEU A 163 3.82 -14.47 -5.30
C LEU A 163 2.81 -14.46 -4.16
N ALA A 164 3.15 -15.18 -3.08
CA ALA A 164 2.39 -15.15 -1.85
C ALA A 164 2.46 -13.76 -1.19
N ASN A 165 1.34 -13.35 -0.60
CA ASN A 165 1.27 -12.12 0.19
C ASN A 165 2.07 -12.28 1.50
N ASN A 166 2.98 -11.35 1.75
CA ASN A 166 3.77 -11.31 2.99
C ASN A 166 3.45 -10.07 3.82
N SER A 167 2.24 -9.50 3.71
CA SER A 167 1.85 -8.27 4.42
C SER A 167 1.82 -8.44 5.94
N TYR A 168 1.80 -9.66 6.48
CA TYR A 168 1.90 -9.88 7.92
C TYR A 168 3.21 -9.33 8.50
N ILE A 169 4.29 -9.25 7.70
CA ILE A 169 5.61 -8.73 8.11
C ILE A 169 5.53 -7.27 8.56
N ILE A 170 4.56 -6.51 8.04
CA ILE A 170 4.44 -5.07 8.28
C ILE A 170 3.35 -4.76 9.31
N ARG A 171 2.73 -5.75 9.92
CA ARG A 171 1.63 -5.56 10.89
C ARG A 171 2.16 -5.59 12.32
N ILE A 172 1.56 -4.78 13.18
CA ILE A 172 1.86 -4.73 14.61
C ILE A 172 0.86 -5.62 15.37
N ASN A 173 1.37 -6.47 16.27
CA ASN A 173 0.61 -7.24 17.27
C ASN A 173 -0.66 -7.92 16.72
N ILE A 174 -0.48 -8.86 15.77
CA ILE A 174 -1.56 -9.76 15.33
C ILE A 174 -1.69 -10.93 16.32
#